data_AF-A0ABD3QQJ1-F1
#
_entry.id   AF-A0ABD3QQJ1-F1
#
_cell.length_a   1.000
_cell.length_b   1.000
_cell.length_c   1.000
_cell.angle_alpha   90.00
_cell.angle_beta   90.00
_cell.angle_gamma   90.00
#
_symmetry.space_group_name_H-M   'P 1'
#
loop_
_entity.id
_entity.type
_entity.pdbx_description
1 polymer ?
#
loop_
_entity_poly.entity_id
_entity_poly.type
_entity_poly.pdbx_seq_one_letter_code
_entity_poly.pdbx_strand_id
1 'polypeptide(L)'
;MTRSRSISLATAAAASSLIPTACHRGAEAFSAGVANNPIRTRRGTISTPSRSCTSTSSTRLSLSSTTAVAAPASSMARMEADAEDENHHKEKLSVVSDDIDYDYEYDDDVAATNDVGNAVRAVGAAGGGRGGDPSPRRRVVVAGEGRVGESVPSTWREALRRFFVGDNAGPPLAILSISAFVCARVHLLTTTPYSLAEFAIFASSMVVWWVQEYLFHRVLLHSSTFEWIGKSIHRAHHERDYFHVSIDHPILLLGWLLVAHLVIRSMMPWHACLSATVGYALAGLMYEWCHYIVHTKVRPPSSSSSSSMSSFALAFASKAFLRMRNNHIRHHRLDERYWYAFSVPAMDDLFGTNPDVKDL
;
A
#
# COMPACT_ATOMS: atom_id res chain seq x y z
N MET A 1 27.29 43.82 -32.27
CA MET A 1 27.70 42.43 -31.98
C MET A 1 26.68 41.83 -31.02
N THR A 2 25.68 41.13 -31.54
CA THR A 2 24.62 40.47 -30.78
C THR A 2 24.49 39.04 -31.30
N ARG A 3 24.90 38.05 -30.49
CA ARG A 3 24.79 36.63 -30.86
C ARG A 3 23.44 36.10 -30.39
N SER A 4 22.53 35.93 -31.34
CA SER A 4 21.32 35.12 -31.19
C SER A 4 21.70 33.64 -31.21
N ARG A 5 21.28 32.87 -30.20
CA ARG A 5 21.41 31.40 -30.19
C ARG A 5 20.02 30.80 -30.44
N SER A 6 19.82 30.34 -31.65
CA SER A 6 18.71 29.46 -32.05
C SER A 6 18.97 28.05 -31.53
N ILE A 7 18.07 27.54 -30.69
CA ILE A 7 18.04 26.14 -30.25
C ILE A 7 17.22 25.36 -31.28
N SER A 8 17.87 24.44 -32.00
CA SER A 8 17.25 23.50 -32.92
C SER A 8 16.76 22.28 -32.13
N LEU A 9 15.45 22.06 -32.09
CA LEU A 9 14.83 20.84 -31.56
C LEU A 9 14.80 19.80 -32.69
N ALA A 10 15.78 18.89 -32.68
CA ALA A 10 15.76 17.71 -33.53
C ALA A 10 14.92 16.61 -32.87
N THR A 11 13.79 16.32 -33.51
CA THR A 11 12.90 15.18 -33.33
C THR A 11 13.66 13.85 -33.38
N ALA A 12 13.59 13.05 -32.32
CA ALA A 12 13.97 11.65 -32.33
C ALA A 12 12.71 10.78 -32.46
N ALA A 13 12.37 10.46 -33.71
CA ALA A 13 11.44 9.40 -34.07
C ALA A 13 12.26 8.25 -34.65
N ALA A 14 12.45 7.15 -33.91
CA ALA A 14 12.85 5.85 -34.47
C ALA A 14 12.89 4.77 -33.37
N ALA A 15 11.82 3.99 -33.25
CA ALA A 15 11.86 2.59 -32.82
C ALA A 15 10.45 1.97 -32.91
N SER A 16 9.98 1.72 -34.14
CA SER A 16 8.84 0.84 -34.40
C SER A 16 8.98 0.25 -35.79
N SER A 17 9.87 -0.73 -35.90
CA SER A 17 9.84 -1.69 -37.00
C SER A 17 10.51 -2.95 -36.50
N LEU A 18 9.72 -4.01 -36.29
CA LEU A 18 10.04 -5.43 -36.47
C LEU A 18 8.83 -6.25 -36.00
N ILE A 19 7.79 -6.29 -36.84
CA ILE A 19 6.78 -7.35 -36.81
C ILE A 19 7.16 -8.31 -37.94
N PRO A 20 7.59 -9.54 -37.67
CA PRO A 20 7.63 -10.57 -38.69
C PRO A 20 6.24 -11.19 -38.83
N THR A 21 5.60 -10.97 -39.98
CA THR A 21 4.57 -11.84 -40.52
C THR A 21 5.18 -13.17 -40.96
N ALA A 22 4.79 -14.27 -40.31
CA ALA A 22 4.92 -15.64 -40.83
C ALA A 22 3.63 -16.39 -40.46
N CYS A 23 2.71 -16.58 -41.41
CA CYS A 23 2.62 -17.68 -42.37
C CYS A 23 2.13 -19.01 -41.75
N HIS A 24 0.91 -19.37 -42.16
CA HIS A 24 0.26 -20.66 -42.02
C HIS A 24 1.15 -21.84 -42.41
N ARG A 25 1.25 -22.88 -41.56
CA ARG A 25 1.13 -24.33 -41.90
C ARG A 25 1.53 -25.20 -40.72
N GLY A 26 0.84 -26.33 -40.56
CA GLY A 26 1.36 -27.53 -39.90
C GLY A 26 0.67 -27.90 -38.59
N ALA A 27 -0.56 -28.40 -38.68
CA ALA A 27 -1.11 -29.28 -37.64
C ALA A 27 -0.80 -30.73 -38.04
N GLU A 28 0.10 -31.38 -37.30
CA GLU A 28 0.24 -32.84 -37.22
C GLU A 28 0.29 -33.19 -35.73
N ALA A 29 -0.76 -33.84 -35.23
CA ALA A 29 -0.82 -35.29 -35.04
C ALA A 29 -0.34 -35.71 -33.64
N PHE A 30 -1.26 -35.68 -32.68
CA PHE A 30 -1.16 -36.52 -31.48
C PHE A 30 -2.29 -37.55 -31.55
N SER A 31 -1.86 -38.79 -31.83
CA SER A 31 -2.70 -39.98 -31.93
C SER A 31 -2.95 -40.51 -30.53
N ALA A 32 -4.22 -40.58 -30.11
CA ALA A 32 -4.66 -41.41 -29.01
C ALA A 32 -6.00 -42.03 -29.40
N GLY A 33 -5.98 -43.34 -29.62
CA GLY A 33 -7.11 -44.11 -30.09
C GLY A 33 -8.22 -44.20 -29.05
N VAL A 34 -9.46 -44.03 -29.51
CA VAL A 34 -10.67 -44.52 -28.84
C VAL A 34 -11.63 -45.04 -29.92
N ALA A 35 -12.29 -46.13 -29.55
CA ALA A 35 -12.95 -47.12 -30.37
C ALA A 35 -14.12 -46.63 -31.25
N ASN A 36 -14.30 -47.38 -32.34
CA ASN A 36 -15.39 -47.37 -33.30
C ASN A 36 -16.78 -47.46 -32.67
N ASN A 37 -17.71 -46.64 -33.15
CA ASN A 37 -19.12 -47.02 -33.29
C ASN A 37 -19.80 -46.22 -34.42
N PRO A 38 -20.43 -46.85 -35.43
CA PRO A 38 -21.04 -46.14 -36.54
C PRO A 38 -22.52 -45.85 -36.26
N ILE A 39 -22.89 -44.57 -36.14
CA ILE A 39 -24.30 -44.13 -36.13
C ILE A 39 -24.58 -43.24 -37.34
N ARG A 40 -25.14 -43.91 -38.35
CA ARG A 40 -26.24 -43.50 -39.25
C ARG A 40 -26.47 -41.99 -39.45
N THR A 41 -26.07 -41.51 -40.62
CA THR A 41 -26.45 -40.21 -41.18
C THR A 41 -27.94 -40.17 -41.55
N ARG A 42 -28.68 -39.18 -41.03
CA ARG A 42 -29.99 -38.77 -41.56
C ARG A 42 -29.91 -37.30 -41.96
N ARG A 43 -29.83 -37.06 -43.27
CA ARG A 43 -30.00 -35.74 -43.91
C ARG A 43 -31.43 -35.26 -43.65
N GLY A 44 -31.57 -34.20 -42.87
CA GLY A 44 -32.80 -33.43 -42.74
C GLY A 44 -32.55 -32.01 -43.26
N THR A 45 -33.11 -31.71 -44.42
CA THR A 45 -33.28 -30.36 -44.96
C THR A 45 -34.14 -29.52 -44.01
N ILE A 46 -33.57 -28.44 -43.46
CA ILE A 46 -34.31 -27.45 -42.70
C ILE A 46 -34.52 -26.22 -43.59
N SER A 47 -35.79 -25.95 -43.85
CA SER A 47 -36.37 -24.80 -44.49
C SER A 47 -36.21 -23.54 -43.65
N THR A 48 -35.86 -22.44 -44.30
CA THR A 48 -35.90 -21.08 -43.79
C THR A 48 -37.34 -20.57 -43.68
N PRO A 49 -37.71 -19.84 -42.62
CA PRO A 49 -38.80 -18.90 -42.68
C PRO A 49 -38.28 -17.46 -42.62
N SER A 50 -38.58 -16.72 -43.68
CA SER A 50 -38.57 -15.27 -43.70
C SER A 50 -39.62 -14.73 -42.71
N ARG A 51 -39.20 -13.85 -41.81
CA ARG A 51 -40.13 -12.98 -41.08
C ARG A 51 -39.61 -11.54 -41.08
N SER A 52 -40.28 -10.75 -41.91
CA SER A 52 -40.44 -9.32 -41.77
C SER A 52 -41.20 -9.00 -40.47
N CYS A 53 -40.70 -8.08 -39.66
CA CYS A 53 -41.54 -7.25 -38.78
C CYS A 53 -40.92 -5.86 -38.61
N THR A 54 -41.72 -4.89 -39.00
CA THR A 54 -41.66 -3.46 -38.70
C THR A 54 -41.80 -3.20 -37.19
N SER A 55 -41.13 -2.15 -36.70
CA SER A 55 -41.70 -1.06 -35.90
C SER A 55 -40.63 -0.40 -35.02
N THR A 56 -40.28 0.81 -35.39
CA THR A 56 -39.57 1.79 -34.57
C THR A 56 -40.55 2.37 -33.55
N SER A 57 -40.33 2.10 -32.25
CA SER A 57 -41.00 2.83 -31.17
C SER A 57 -40.01 3.79 -30.52
N SER A 58 -40.20 5.08 -30.80
CA SER A 58 -39.59 6.19 -30.07
C SER A 58 -40.27 6.34 -28.71
N THR A 59 -39.56 6.06 -27.64
CA THR A 59 -40.02 6.41 -26.29
C THR A 59 -39.52 7.81 -25.95
N ARG A 60 -40.40 8.82 -26.08
CA ARG A 60 -40.23 10.14 -25.47
C ARG A 60 -40.35 9.98 -23.95
N LEU A 61 -39.27 10.24 -23.21
CA LEU A 61 -39.34 10.47 -21.77
C LEU A 61 -39.84 11.89 -21.50
N SER A 62 -41.03 11.96 -20.91
CA SER A 62 -41.67 13.16 -20.40
C SER A 62 -41.02 13.57 -19.08
N LEU A 63 -40.42 14.77 -19.06
CA LEU A 63 -40.10 15.50 -17.84
C LEU A 63 -41.40 15.84 -17.11
N SER A 64 -41.57 15.31 -15.89
CA SER A 64 -42.63 15.70 -14.99
C SER A 64 -42.08 16.53 -13.85
N SER A 65 -42.86 17.56 -13.55
CA SER A 65 -42.55 18.74 -12.77
C SER A 65 -42.34 18.49 -11.29
N THR A 66 -41.45 19.32 -10.75
CA THR A 66 -41.31 19.75 -9.36
C THR A 66 -42.62 19.85 -8.59
N THR A 67 -42.69 19.17 -7.44
CA THR A 67 -43.53 19.57 -6.31
C THR A 67 -42.62 19.77 -5.11
N ALA A 68 -42.56 21.02 -4.65
CA ALA A 68 -41.87 21.45 -3.45
C ALA A 68 -42.62 20.93 -2.23
N VAL A 69 -41.93 20.16 -1.38
CA VAL A 69 -42.39 19.85 -0.03
C VAL A 69 -41.73 20.84 0.91
N ALA A 70 -42.55 21.65 1.56
CA ALA A 70 -42.15 22.63 2.56
C ALA A 70 -41.52 21.93 3.78
N ALA A 71 -40.35 22.42 4.20
CA ALA A 71 -39.71 22.04 5.45
C ALA A 71 -40.37 22.78 6.63
N PRO A 72 -40.56 22.13 7.79
CA PRO A 72 -41.04 22.82 8.99
C PRO A 72 -39.93 23.68 9.60
N ALA A 73 -40.23 24.96 9.79
CA ALA A 73 -39.43 25.91 10.54
C ALA A 73 -39.54 25.62 12.04
N SER A 74 -38.60 24.85 12.60
CA SER A 74 -38.37 24.78 14.04
C SER A 74 -36.97 24.25 14.37
N SER A 75 -35.91 24.99 14.05
CA SER A 75 -34.55 24.66 14.50
C SER A 75 -33.57 25.84 14.38
N MET A 76 -33.93 27.03 14.87
CA MET A 76 -32.98 28.15 14.97
C MET A 76 -32.76 28.68 16.40
N ALA A 77 -33.38 28.08 17.42
CA ALA A 77 -33.15 28.44 18.82
C ALA A 77 -32.20 27.47 19.57
N ARG A 78 -31.56 26.54 18.86
CA ARG A 78 -30.66 25.53 19.47
C ARG A 78 -29.22 25.55 18.94
N MET A 79 -28.87 26.47 18.02
CA MET A 79 -27.51 26.58 17.47
C MET A 79 -26.61 27.62 18.17
N GLU A 80 -27.16 28.49 19.03
CA GLU A 80 -26.32 29.44 19.79
C GLU A 80 -25.80 28.87 21.12
N ALA A 81 -26.38 27.78 21.62
CA ALA A 81 -25.90 27.11 22.85
C ALA A 81 -24.74 26.12 22.59
N ASP A 82 -24.60 25.61 21.37
CA ASP A 82 -23.55 24.64 21.01
C ASP A 82 -22.28 25.33 20.47
N ALA A 83 -22.32 26.63 20.20
CA ALA A 83 -21.17 27.40 19.69
C ALA A 83 -20.20 27.87 20.79
N GLU A 84 -20.66 27.99 22.05
CA GLU A 84 -19.78 28.33 23.19
C GLU A 84 -19.05 27.11 23.76
N ASP A 85 -19.60 25.91 23.62
CA ASP A 85 -18.93 24.66 24.05
C ASP A 85 -17.83 24.22 23.06
N GLU A 86 -17.98 24.53 21.77
CA GLU A 86 -16.96 24.22 20.75
C GLU A 86 -15.68 25.06 20.92
N ASN A 87 -15.77 26.25 21.53
CA ASN A 87 -14.62 27.12 21.78
C ASN A 87 -13.85 26.69 23.05
N HIS A 88 -14.53 26.21 24.09
CA HIS A 88 -13.87 25.65 25.27
C HIS A 88 -13.22 24.29 24.99
N HIS A 89 -13.78 23.49 24.06
CA HIS A 89 -13.13 22.24 23.63
C HIS A 89 -11.87 22.50 22.78
N LYS A 90 -11.86 23.55 21.95
CA LYS A 90 -10.68 23.94 21.16
C LYS A 90 -9.54 24.47 22.03
N GLU A 91 -9.83 25.21 23.10
CA GLU A 91 -8.81 25.69 24.05
C GLU A 91 -8.24 24.55 24.91
N LYS A 92 -9.03 23.51 25.20
CA LYS A 92 -8.56 22.30 25.90
C LYS A 92 -7.77 21.35 25.00
N LEU A 93 -8.06 21.32 23.70
CA LEU A 93 -7.29 20.56 22.69
C LEU A 93 -6.00 21.25 22.27
N SER A 94 -5.87 22.58 22.39
CA SER A 94 -4.59 23.27 22.15
C SER A 94 -3.57 23.05 23.27
N VAL A 95 -4.01 22.74 24.50
CA VAL A 95 -3.11 22.52 25.67
C VAL A 95 -2.69 21.05 25.83
N VAL A 96 -3.32 20.11 25.11
CA VAL A 96 -2.94 18.68 25.08
C VAL A 96 -2.20 18.30 23.79
N SER A 97 -2.07 19.24 22.84
CA SER A 97 -1.22 19.09 21.65
C SER A 97 0.20 19.64 21.85
N ASP A 98 0.52 20.13 23.05
CA ASP A 98 1.86 20.52 23.46
C ASP A 98 2.70 19.25 23.65
N ASP A 99 3.59 19.02 22.70
CA ASP A 99 4.89 18.41 22.91
C ASP A 99 4.90 17.19 23.84
N ILE A 100 4.32 16.07 23.38
CA ILE A 100 5.06 14.82 23.60
C ILE A 100 6.27 14.90 22.67
N ASP A 101 7.23 15.74 23.06
CA ASP A 101 8.62 15.57 22.70
C ASP A 101 8.97 14.23 23.34
N TYR A 102 8.70 13.14 22.61
CA TYR A 102 9.50 11.96 22.77
C TYR A 102 10.91 12.39 22.31
N ASP A 103 11.59 13.15 23.16
CA ASP A 103 13.00 12.97 23.43
C ASP A 103 13.09 11.49 23.83
N TYR A 104 13.06 10.63 22.81
CA TYR A 104 13.76 9.35 22.85
C TYR A 104 15.22 9.76 23.01
N GLU A 105 15.59 10.10 24.25
CA GLU A 105 16.93 9.97 24.76
C GLU A 105 17.28 8.52 24.46
N TYR A 106 17.93 8.37 23.32
CA TYR A 106 18.46 7.12 22.85
C TYR A 106 19.61 6.86 23.80
N ASP A 107 19.46 5.88 24.69
CA ASP A 107 20.58 5.30 25.42
C ASP A 107 21.53 4.70 24.39
N ASP A 108 22.41 5.54 23.81
CA ASP A 108 23.54 5.13 22.97
C ASP A 108 24.45 4.13 23.71
N ASP A 109 24.31 4.03 25.04
CA ASP A 109 25.07 3.16 25.93
C ASP A 109 24.77 1.65 25.77
N VAL A 110 23.64 1.24 25.16
CA VAL A 110 23.34 -0.20 24.96
C VAL A 110 24.13 -0.80 23.79
N ALA A 111 24.70 0.02 22.90
CA ALA A 111 25.61 -0.47 21.86
C ALA A 111 27.03 -0.75 22.37
N ALA A 112 27.39 -0.29 23.58
CA ALA A 112 28.72 -0.44 24.15
C ALA A 112 28.96 -1.75 24.93
N THR A 113 27.92 -2.56 25.20
CA THR A 113 28.07 -3.79 26.01
C THR A 113 28.31 -5.07 25.21
N ASN A 114 28.53 -4.99 23.90
CA ASN A 114 28.93 -6.17 23.10
C ASN A 114 30.45 -6.43 23.08
N ASP A 115 31.23 -5.71 23.89
CA ASP A 115 32.66 -6.01 24.14
C ASP A 115 32.84 -6.78 25.46
N VAL A 116 31.99 -7.77 25.74
CA VAL A 116 32.25 -8.74 26.81
C VAL A 116 33.20 -9.80 26.26
N GLY A 117 34.47 -9.49 26.44
CA GLY A 117 35.59 -10.39 26.26
C GLY A 117 35.33 -11.79 26.82
N ASN A 118 35.70 -12.73 25.98
CA ASN A 118 36.00 -14.13 26.22
C ASN A 118 36.64 -14.37 27.61
N ALA A 119 35.82 -14.62 28.63
CA ALA A 119 36.27 -15.09 29.95
C ALA A 119 35.72 -16.50 30.20
N VAL A 120 36.29 -17.47 29.48
CA VAL A 120 36.19 -18.90 29.82
C VAL A 120 36.94 -19.09 31.14
N ARG A 121 36.22 -19.01 32.26
CA ARG A 121 36.70 -19.45 33.57
C ARG A 121 36.13 -20.84 33.84
N ALA A 122 37.02 -21.83 33.76
CA ALA A 122 36.79 -23.18 34.23
C ALA A 122 36.34 -23.17 35.69
N VAL A 123 35.26 -23.88 36.00
CA VAL A 123 34.95 -24.30 37.37
C VAL A 123 34.79 -25.81 37.36
N GLY A 124 35.57 -26.42 38.23
CA GLY A 124 35.80 -27.84 38.37
C GLY A 124 34.58 -28.63 38.82
N ALA A 125 34.73 -29.92 38.59
CA ALA A 125 33.89 -31.01 39.05
C ALA A 125 33.77 -31.09 40.58
N ALA A 126 32.62 -31.59 41.05
CA ALA A 126 32.48 -32.77 41.92
C ALA A 126 31.15 -32.72 42.70
N GLY A 127 30.45 -33.86 42.79
CA GLY A 127 29.37 -34.04 43.75
C GLY A 127 28.26 -34.95 43.25
N GLY A 128 28.38 -36.25 43.50
CA GLY A 128 27.36 -37.24 43.20
C GLY A 128 26.11 -37.10 44.08
N GLY A 129 24.95 -37.41 43.50
CA GLY A 129 23.68 -37.55 44.20
C GLY A 129 22.70 -38.32 43.33
N ARG A 130 22.46 -39.59 43.67
CA ARG A 130 21.39 -40.42 43.10
C ARG A 130 20.05 -39.94 43.67
N GLY A 131 19.15 -39.49 42.80
CA GLY A 131 17.76 -39.20 43.14
C GLY A 131 17.00 -38.86 41.86
N GLY A 132 16.09 -39.74 41.45
CA GLY A 132 15.30 -39.57 40.23
C GLY A 132 14.31 -38.42 40.39
N ASP A 133 14.54 -37.36 39.63
CA ASP A 133 13.65 -36.21 39.46
C ASP A 133 13.41 -36.08 37.95
N PRO A 134 12.17 -35.89 37.45
CA PRO A 134 11.93 -35.59 36.04
C PRO A 134 12.61 -34.28 35.66
N SER A 135 13.88 -34.40 35.25
CA SER A 135 14.76 -33.30 34.91
C SER A 135 14.08 -32.30 33.97
N PRO A 136 14.10 -31.00 34.29
CA PRO A 136 13.63 -29.97 33.38
C PRO A 136 14.39 -30.12 32.08
N ARG A 137 13.67 -30.29 30.96
CA ARG A 137 14.27 -30.29 29.62
C ARG A 137 15.08 -29.01 29.48
N ARG A 138 16.41 -29.15 29.61
CA ARG A 138 17.39 -28.10 29.40
C ARG A 138 17.23 -27.65 27.95
N ARG A 139 16.47 -26.57 27.75
CA ARG A 139 16.32 -25.92 26.45
C ARG A 139 17.72 -25.45 26.08
N VAL A 140 18.38 -26.19 25.19
CA VAL A 140 19.63 -25.75 24.56
C VAL A 140 19.22 -24.53 23.74
N VAL A 141 19.38 -23.34 24.33
CA VAL A 141 19.39 -22.09 23.58
C VAL A 141 20.65 -22.19 22.74
N VAL A 142 20.49 -22.70 21.51
CA VAL A 142 21.52 -22.57 20.50
C VAL A 142 21.74 -21.07 20.38
N ALA A 143 22.90 -20.59 20.84
CA ALA A 143 23.34 -19.23 20.58
C ALA A 143 23.37 -19.10 19.05
N GLY A 144 22.29 -18.56 18.48
CA GLY A 144 22.20 -18.30 17.07
C GLY A 144 23.40 -17.42 16.72
N GLU A 145 24.09 -17.76 15.63
CA GLU A 145 25.12 -16.91 15.05
C GLU A 145 24.62 -15.47 15.11
N GLY A 146 25.28 -14.65 15.93
CA GLY A 146 24.89 -13.27 16.14
C GLY A 146 24.87 -12.61 14.78
N ARG A 147 23.66 -12.42 14.23
CA ARG A 147 23.48 -11.63 13.02
C ARG A 147 24.07 -10.28 13.36
N VAL A 148 25.22 -9.97 12.76
CA VAL A 148 25.80 -8.63 12.71
C VAL A 148 24.65 -7.68 12.47
N GLY A 149 24.38 -6.79 13.44
CA GLY A 149 23.15 -5.99 13.46
C GLY A 149 22.93 -5.33 12.10
N GLU A 150 21.74 -5.52 11.53
CA GLU A 150 21.42 -4.90 10.24
C GLU A 150 21.58 -3.38 10.38
N SER A 151 22.40 -2.76 9.54
CA SER A 151 22.65 -1.32 9.62
C SER A 151 21.38 -0.57 9.23
N VAL A 152 20.80 0.18 10.16
CA VAL A 152 19.56 0.92 9.92
C VAL A 152 19.91 2.31 9.38
N PRO A 153 19.31 2.73 8.26
CA PRO A 153 19.52 4.06 7.70
C PRO A 153 19.25 5.17 8.72
N SER A 154 20.19 6.12 8.81
CA SER A 154 20.10 7.30 9.66
C SER A 154 19.96 8.60 8.86
N THR A 155 20.30 8.56 7.57
CA THR A 155 20.19 9.70 6.66
C THR A 155 19.23 9.43 5.51
N TRP A 156 18.62 10.48 4.94
CA TRP A 156 17.77 10.38 3.75
C TRP A 156 18.49 9.72 2.57
N ARG A 157 19.79 10.01 2.40
CA ARG A 157 20.60 9.41 1.33
C ARG A 157 20.74 7.90 1.50
N GLU A 158 21.03 7.43 2.72
CA GLU A 158 21.09 6.00 3.03
C GLU A 158 19.74 5.33 2.81
N ALA A 159 18.67 5.95 3.28
CA ALA A 159 17.32 5.40 3.18
C ALA A 159 16.90 5.25 1.70
N LEU A 160 17.10 6.30 0.89
CA LEU A 160 16.82 6.27 -0.55
C LEU A 160 17.67 5.24 -1.28
N ARG A 161 18.98 5.18 -0.99
CA ARG A 161 19.87 4.19 -1.60
C ARG A 161 19.44 2.78 -1.26
N ARG A 162 19.10 2.50 -0.01
CA ARG A 162 18.68 1.17 0.44
C ARG A 162 17.32 0.76 -0.13
N PHE A 163 16.38 1.70 -0.26
CA PHE A 163 15.05 1.44 -0.81
C PHE A 163 15.05 1.23 -2.34
N PHE A 164 15.79 2.05 -3.09
CA PHE A 164 15.78 2.01 -4.56
C PHE A 164 16.96 1.28 -5.20
N VAL A 165 18.07 1.09 -4.49
CA VAL A 165 19.32 0.52 -5.05
C VAL A 165 19.87 -0.61 -4.17
N GLY A 166 19.20 -0.93 -3.07
CA GLY A 166 19.59 -2.05 -2.20
C GLY A 166 19.28 -3.40 -2.82
N ASP A 167 19.49 -4.46 -2.03
CA ASP A 167 19.30 -5.85 -2.47
C ASP A 167 17.84 -6.20 -2.80
N ASN A 168 16.89 -5.35 -2.40
CA ASN A 168 15.47 -5.52 -2.67
C ASN A 168 15.10 -4.84 -4.00
N ALA A 169 14.90 -5.64 -5.05
CA ALA A 169 14.46 -5.16 -6.36
C ALA A 169 12.98 -4.72 -6.41
N GLY A 170 12.21 -4.89 -5.31
CA GLY A 170 10.77 -4.61 -5.24
C GLY A 170 10.40 -3.19 -5.68
N PRO A 171 10.85 -2.14 -4.97
CA PRO A 171 10.45 -0.77 -5.29
C PRO A 171 10.84 -0.29 -6.71
N PRO A 172 12.06 -0.56 -7.22
CA PRO A 172 12.40 -0.23 -8.60
C PRO A 172 11.50 -0.91 -9.63
N LEU A 173 11.16 -2.19 -9.43
CA LEU A 173 10.27 -2.91 -10.33
C LEU A 173 8.83 -2.38 -10.24
N ALA A 174 8.36 -1.96 -9.06
CA ALA A 174 7.08 -1.29 -8.90
C ALA A 174 7.04 0.05 -9.67
N ILE A 175 8.08 0.87 -9.57
CA ILE A 175 8.21 2.13 -10.35
C ILE A 175 8.18 1.84 -11.85
N LEU A 176 8.93 0.84 -12.31
CA LEU A 176 8.96 0.45 -13.72
C LEU A 176 7.56 0.02 -14.21
N SER A 177 6.83 -0.76 -13.40
CA SER A 177 5.46 -1.20 -13.72
C SER A 177 4.48 -0.02 -13.78
N ILE A 178 4.53 0.88 -12.79
CA ILE A 178 3.71 2.09 -12.77
C ILE A 178 4.01 2.95 -14.01
N SER A 179 5.29 3.13 -14.34
CA SER A 179 5.72 3.89 -15.52
C SER A 179 5.19 3.28 -16.81
N ALA A 180 5.17 1.94 -16.92
CA ALA A 180 4.58 1.26 -18.07
C ALA A 180 3.07 1.51 -18.19
N PHE A 181 2.32 1.48 -17.08
CA PHE A 181 0.89 1.82 -17.09
C PHE A 181 0.63 3.28 -17.46
N VAL A 182 1.45 4.21 -16.95
CA VAL A 182 1.39 5.63 -17.32
C VAL A 182 1.66 5.82 -18.81
N CYS A 183 2.72 5.23 -19.35
CA CYS A 183 3.04 5.26 -20.78
C CYS A 183 1.89 4.70 -21.63
N ALA A 184 1.30 3.57 -21.22
CA ALA A 184 0.14 3.00 -21.88
C ALA A 184 -1.07 3.95 -21.86
N ARG A 185 -1.33 4.64 -20.73
CA ARG A 185 -2.43 5.62 -20.65
C ARG A 185 -2.16 6.84 -21.51
N VAL A 186 -0.93 7.35 -21.52
CA VAL A 186 -0.51 8.50 -22.34
C VAL A 186 -0.69 8.22 -23.83
N HIS A 187 -0.34 7.01 -24.29
CA HIS A 187 -0.52 6.61 -25.68
C HIS A 187 -2.00 6.66 -26.13
N LEU A 188 -2.94 6.39 -25.20
CA LEU A 188 -4.38 6.45 -25.47
C LEU A 188 -4.96 7.87 -25.45
N LEU A 189 -4.21 8.91 -25.05
CA LEU A 189 -4.73 10.27 -24.99
C LEU A 189 -5.14 10.83 -26.35
N THR A 190 -4.58 10.28 -27.45
CA THR A 190 -4.93 10.67 -28.81
C THR A 190 -6.34 10.24 -29.22
N THR A 191 -6.81 9.10 -28.71
CA THR A 191 -8.13 8.53 -29.06
C THR A 191 -9.15 8.72 -27.93
N THR A 192 -8.69 8.77 -26.69
CA THR A 192 -9.51 8.92 -25.48
C THR A 192 -8.88 9.96 -24.55
N PRO A 193 -9.25 11.25 -24.72
CA PRO A 193 -8.74 12.35 -23.90
C PRO A 193 -9.03 12.15 -22.40
N TYR A 194 -8.17 12.70 -21.56
CA TYR A 194 -8.34 12.61 -20.11
C TYR A 194 -9.54 13.42 -19.64
N SER A 195 -10.46 12.78 -18.91
CA SER A 195 -11.68 13.43 -18.39
C SER A 195 -11.63 13.61 -16.88
N LEU A 196 -12.48 14.50 -16.35
CA LEU A 196 -12.67 14.64 -14.90
C LEU A 196 -13.14 13.32 -14.25
N ALA A 197 -13.91 12.51 -14.97
CA ALA A 197 -14.32 11.18 -14.50
C ALA A 197 -13.12 10.25 -14.32
N GLU A 198 -12.12 10.28 -15.21
CA GLU A 198 -10.90 9.49 -15.05
C GLU A 198 -10.03 9.98 -13.89
N PHE A 199 -10.00 11.29 -13.63
CA PHE A 199 -9.38 11.82 -12.43
C PHE A 199 -10.08 11.34 -11.15
N ALA A 200 -11.42 11.36 -11.13
CA ALA A 200 -12.18 10.83 -10.02
C ALA A 200 -11.95 9.32 -9.82
N ILE A 201 -11.84 8.54 -10.89
CA ILE A 201 -11.50 7.10 -10.84
C ILE A 201 -10.09 6.89 -10.27
N PHE A 202 -9.11 7.64 -10.75
CA PHE A 202 -7.74 7.63 -10.22
C PHE A 202 -7.74 7.93 -8.71
N ALA A 203 -8.35 9.04 -8.29
CA ALA A 203 -8.38 9.42 -6.88
C ALA A 203 -9.14 8.41 -6.01
N SER A 204 -10.29 7.92 -6.48
CA SER A 204 -11.08 6.91 -5.77
C SER A 204 -10.33 5.60 -5.58
N SER A 205 -9.51 5.20 -6.57
CA SER A 205 -8.69 3.99 -6.45
C SER A 205 -7.62 4.09 -5.36
N MET A 206 -7.09 5.30 -5.08
CA MET A 206 -6.20 5.55 -3.94
C MET A 206 -6.95 5.40 -2.61
N VAL A 207 -8.17 5.93 -2.52
CA VAL A 207 -9.01 5.80 -1.33
C VAL A 207 -9.37 4.33 -1.08
N VAL A 208 -9.72 3.57 -2.13
CA VAL A 208 -9.95 2.12 -2.05
C VAL A 208 -8.72 1.41 -1.52
N TRP A 209 -7.52 1.80 -1.96
CA TRP A 209 -6.27 1.24 -1.45
C TRP A 209 -6.12 1.49 0.06
N TRP A 210 -6.36 2.72 0.56
CA TRP A 210 -6.27 3.02 1.99
C TRP A 210 -7.28 2.22 2.84
N VAL A 211 -8.52 2.11 2.35
CA VAL A 211 -9.54 1.30 3.02
C VAL A 211 -9.13 -0.18 3.05
N GLN A 212 -8.59 -0.68 1.93
CA GLN A 212 -8.12 -2.05 1.85
C GLN A 212 -6.93 -2.30 2.80
N GLU A 213 -5.97 -1.38 2.88
CA GLU A 213 -4.83 -1.47 3.80
C GLU A 213 -5.31 -1.69 5.24
N TYR A 214 -6.17 -0.80 5.74
CA TYR A 214 -6.74 -0.92 7.09
C TYR A 214 -7.42 -2.28 7.32
N LEU A 215 -8.29 -2.68 6.38
CA LEU A 215 -9.04 -3.93 6.50
C LEU A 215 -8.10 -5.14 6.48
N PHE A 216 -7.08 -5.12 5.63
CA PHE A 216 -6.13 -6.21 5.51
C PHE A 216 -5.25 -6.30 6.74
N HIS A 217 -4.76 -5.18 7.24
CA HIS A 217 -3.94 -5.14 8.44
C HIS A 217 -4.71 -5.66 9.65
N ARG A 218 -5.92 -5.15 9.88
CA ARG A 218 -6.77 -5.58 10.99
C ARG A 218 -7.29 -7.02 10.85
N VAL A 219 -7.87 -7.36 9.70
CA VAL A 219 -8.66 -8.60 9.56
C VAL A 219 -7.83 -9.77 9.06
N LEU A 220 -6.83 -9.53 8.21
CA LEU A 220 -6.03 -10.61 7.60
C LEU A 220 -4.67 -10.79 8.27
N LEU A 221 -3.91 -9.70 8.44
CA LEU A 221 -2.56 -9.76 9.02
C LEU A 221 -2.60 -10.04 10.52
N HIS A 222 -3.56 -9.45 11.25
CA HIS A 222 -3.81 -9.71 12.67
C HIS A 222 -4.91 -10.76 12.95
N SER A 223 -5.29 -11.55 11.93
CA SER A 223 -6.30 -12.60 12.13
C SER A 223 -5.81 -13.63 13.17
N SER A 224 -6.68 -14.07 14.10
CA SER A 224 -6.33 -15.15 15.03
C SER A 224 -6.49 -16.55 14.41
N THR A 225 -7.32 -16.66 13.38
CA THR A 225 -7.78 -17.95 12.84
C THR A 225 -7.13 -18.34 11.51
N PHE A 226 -6.66 -17.37 10.72
CA PHE A 226 -6.20 -17.63 9.35
C PHE A 226 -4.68 -17.50 9.25
N GLU A 227 -4.00 -18.64 9.18
CA GLU A 227 -2.55 -18.68 8.93
C GLU A 227 -2.28 -18.64 7.42
N TRP A 228 -1.62 -17.57 6.98
CA TRP A 228 -1.24 -17.37 5.58
C TRP A 228 0.07 -16.60 5.48
N ILE A 229 0.69 -16.61 4.29
CA ILE A 229 2.06 -16.09 4.11
C ILE A 229 2.21 -14.62 4.55
N GLY A 230 1.24 -13.76 4.26
CA GLY A 230 1.30 -12.34 4.65
C GLY A 230 1.23 -12.16 6.16
N LYS A 231 0.43 -12.96 6.88
CA LYS A 231 0.44 -12.99 8.35
C LYS A 231 1.80 -13.43 8.89
N SER A 232 2.43 -14.44 8.29
CA SER A 232 3.77 -14.86 8.71
C SER A 232 4.83 -13.78 8.48
N ILE A 233 4.77 -13.06 7.35
CA ILE A 233 5.64 -11.91 7.06
C ILE A 233 5.40 -10.80 8.07
N HIS A 234 4.14 -10.48 8.36
CA HIS A 234 3.73 -9.45 9.32
C HIS A 234 4.14 -9.79 10.76
N ARG A 235 3.99 -11.05 11.18
CA ARG A 235 4.49 -11.50 12.49
C ARG A 235 6.02 -11.36 12.58
N ALA A 236 6.73 -11.81 11.54
CA ALA A 236 8.19 -11.65 11.47
C ALA A 236 8.63 -10.17 11.44
N HIS A 237 7.78 -9.28 10.94
CA HIS A 237 7.95 -7.84 10.98
C HIS A 237 7.79 -7.29 12.42
N HIS A 238 6.77 -7.74 13.16
CA HIS A 238 6.57 -7.39 14.58
C HIS A 238 7.66 -7.93 15.52
N GLU A 239 8.22 -9.11 15.21
CA GLU A 239 9.26 -9.76 16.03
C GLU A 239 10.62 -9.05 15.94
N ARG A 240 10.83 -8.17 14.96
CA ARG A 240 12.07 -7.41 14.81
C ARG A 240 11.94 -6.07 15.51
N ASP A 241 13.06 -5.61 16.08
CA ASP A 241 13.08 -4.31 16.76
C ASP A 241 12.67 -3.16 15.85
N TYR A 242 12.10 -2.12 16.49
CA TYR A 242 12.00 -0.79 15.92
C TYR A 242 13.39 -0.39 15.41
N PHE A 243 13.47 -0.03 14.12
CA PHE A 243 14.71 0.05 13.34
C PHE A 243 15.09 -1.25 12.63
N HIS A 244 14.28 -1.67 11.67
CA HIS A 244 14.64 -2.74 10.74
C HIS A 244 14.13 -2.41 9.33
N VAL A 245 14.66 -3.11 8.32
CA VAL A 245 14.23 -2.90 6.95
C VAL A 245 12.93 -3.66 6.68
N SER A 246 11.83 -2.92 6.60
CA SER A 246 10.52 -3.44 6.18
C SER A 246 10.27 -3.04 4.73
N ILE A 247 10.73 -3.88 3.81
CA ILE A 247 10.47 -3.74 2.36
C ILE A 247 9.94 -5.08 1.88
N ASP A 248 8.77 -5.08 1.27
CA ASP A 248 8.18 -6.31 0.76
C ASP A 248 8.98 -6.92 -0.39
N HIS A 249 8.97 -8.25 -0.44
CA HIS A 249 9.65 -9.00 -1.48
C HIS A 249 9.01 -8.68 -2.86
N PRO A 250 9.81 -8.53 -3.95
CA PRO A 250 9.29 -8.17 -5.28
C PRO A 250 8.15 -9.05 -5.78
N ILE A 251 8.18 -10.35 -5.47
CA ILE A 251 7.10 -11.28 -5.86
C ILE A 251 5.76 -10.88 -5.24
N LEU A 252 5.76 -10.46 -3.96
CA LEU A 252 4.54 -10.05 -3.28
C LEU A 252 4.01 -8.74 -3.88
N LEU A 253 4.88 -7.74 -4.03
CA LEU A 253 4.52 -6.44 -4.61
C LEU A 253 3.98 -6.56 -6.04
N LEU A 254 4.72 -7.23 -6.93
CA LEU A 254 4.33 -7.37 -8.34
C LEU A 254 3.15 -8.34 -8.52
N GLY A 255 3.10 -9.42 -7.74
CA GLY A 255 1.99 -10.35 -7.75
C GLY A 255 0.69 -9.67 -7.31
N TRP A 256 0.74 -8.88 -6.24
CA TRP A 256 -0.40 -8.11 -5.76
C TRP A 256 -0.86 -7.07 -6.78
N LEU A 257 0.07 -6.28 -7.33
CA LEU A 257 -0.22 -5.29 -8.36
C LEU A 257 -0.86 -5.93 -9.61
N LEU A 258 -0.35 -7.08 -10.05
CA LEU A 258 -0.92 -7.81 -11.17
C LEU A 258 -2.36 -8.26 -10.88
N VAL A 259 -2.62 -8.87 -9.71
CA VAL A 259 -3.96 -9.31 -9.32
C VAL A 259 -4.92 -8.12 -9.23
N ALA A 260 -4.52 -7.03 -8.57
CA ALA A 260 -5.32 -5.81 -8.47
C ALA A 260 -5.64 -5.25 -9.86
N HIS A 261 -4.66 -5.20 -10.76
CA HIS A 261 -4.87 -4.76 -12.14
C HIS A 261 -5.88 -5.64 -12.88
N LEU A 262 -5.79 -6.96 -12.77
CA LEU A 262 -6.73 -7.88 -13.43
C LEU A 262 -8.15 -7.74 -12.88
N VAL A 263 -8.31 -7.56 -11.56
CA VAL A 263 -9.61 -7.29 -10.93
C VAL A 263 -10.19 -5.98 -11.45
N ILE A 264 -9.43 -4.88 -11.39
CA ILE A 264 -9.84 -3.57 -11.91
C ILE A 264 -10.20 -3.68 -13.39
N ARG A 265 -9.38 -4.36 -14.20
CA ARG A 265 -9.60 -4.56 -15.63
C ARG A 265 -10.91 -5.27 -15.93
N SER A 266 -11.34 -6.19 -15.07
CA SER A 266 -12.61 -6.90 -15.25
C SER A 266 -13.84 -5.99 -15.07
N MET A 267 -13.69 -4.85 -14.39
CA MET A 267 -14.80 -3.98 -14.00
C MET A 267 -14.97 -2.75 -14.90
N MET A 268 -13.95 -2.35 -15.65
CA MET A 268 -13.95 -1.06 -16.36
C MET A 268 -13.23 -1.11 -17.72
N PRO A 269 -13.54 -0.17 -18.65
CA PRO A 269 -12.86 -0.09 -19.94
C PRO A 269 -11.38 0.23 -19.78
N TRP A 270 -10.59 -0.09 -20.82
CA TRP A 270 -9.12 -0.09 -20.74
C TRP A 270 -8.49 1.22 -20.26
N HIS A 271 -8.94 2.38 -20.75
CA HIS A 271 -8.42 3.69 -20.35
C HIS A 271 -8.67 3.99 -18.86
N ALA A 272 -9.91 3.79 -18.39
CA ALA A 272 -10.27 3.93 -16.98
C ALA A 272 -9.53 2.93 -16.09
N CYS A 273 -9.36 1.69 -16.56
CA CYS A 273 -8.59 0.65 -15.88
C CYS A 273 -7.15 1.09 -15.64
N LEU A 274 -6.49 1.66 -16.64
CA LEU A 274 -5.13 2.18 -16.49
C LEU A 274 -5.09 3.32 -15.47
N SER A 275 -6.02 4.28 -15.53
CA SER A 275 -6.10 5.35 -14.54
C SER A 275 -6.30 4.84 -13.11
N ALA A 276 -7.23 3.90 -12.89
CA ALA A 276 -7.43 3.27 -11.60
C ALA A 276 -6.21 2.47 -11.13
N THR A 277 -5.56 1.74 -12.05
CA THR A 277 -4.36 0.94 -11.72
C THR A 277 -3.22 1.84 -11.30
N VAL A 278 -2.99 2.97 -11.99
CA VAL A 278 -1.94 3.93 -11.63
C VAL A 278 -2.22 4.55 -10.26
N GLY A 279 -3.47 4.95 -9.98
CA GLY A 279 -3.84 5.51 -8.67
C GLY A 279 -3.62 4.51 -7.54
N TYR A 280 -4.18 3.30 -7.68
CA TYR A 280 -4.02 2.21 -6.73
C TYR A 280 -2.54 1.85 -6.49
N ALA A 281 -1.75 1.73 -7.57
CA ALA A 281 -0.34 1.37 -7.49
C ALA A 281 0.53 2.47 -6.85
N LEU A 282 0.23 3.75 -7.12
CA LEU A 282 0.91 4.87 -6.48
C LEU A 282 0.60 4.93 -4.97
N ALA A 283 -0.64 4.66 -4.56
CA ALA A 283 -1.00 4.55 -3.15
C ALA A 283 -0.22 3.42 -2.46
N GLY A 284 -0.13 2.24 -3.09
CA GLY A 284 0.66 1.12 -2.57
C GLY A 284 2.17 1.42 -2.50
N LEU A 285 2.75 2.05 -3.52
CA LEU A 285 4.17 2.43 -3.48
C LEU A 285 4.44 3.49 -2.39
N MET A 286 3.51 4.44 -2.19
CA MET A 286 3.61 5.43 -1.12
C MET A 286 3.56 4.75 0.25
N TYR A 287 2.66 3.79 0.44
CA TYR A 287 2.61 2.99 1.66
C TYR A 287 3.93 2.29 1.94
N GLU A 288 4.47 1.54 0.97
CA GLU A 288 5.75 0.83 1.14
C GLU A 288 6.87 1.78 1.54
N TRP A 289 6.96 2.94 0.87
CA TRP A 289 7.96 3.95 1.18
C TRP A 289 7.79 4.52 2.59
N CYS A 290 6.58 4.94 2.94
CA CYS A 290 6.30 5.50 4.26
C CYS A 290 6.54 4.46 5.36
N HIS A 291 6.08 3.22 5.16
CA HIS A 291 6.23 2.11 6.09
C HIS A 291 7.70 1.77 6.33
N TYR A 292 8.49 1.74 5.26
CA TYR A 292 9.93 1.62 5.36
C TYR A 292 10.55 2.77 6.17
N ILE A 293 10.24 4.03 5.84
CA ILE A 293 10.88 5.20 6.47
C ILE A 293 10.56 5.32 7.95
N VAL A 294 9.34 5.01 8.40
CA VAL A 294 9.00 5.08 9.84
C VAL A 294 9.80 4.09 10.67
N HIS A 295 10.28 3.00 10.06
CA HIS A 295 11.18 2.01 10.66
C HIS A 295 12.66 2.33 10.46
N THR A 296 13.01 3.56 10.07
CA THR A 296 14.40 4.04 10.02
C THR A 296 14.69 5.11 11.07
N LYS A 297 15.97 5.41 11.29
CA LYS A 297 16.42 6.51 12.16
C LYS A 297 16.29 7.88 11.47
N VAL A 298 15.82 7.92 10.23
CA VAL A 298 15.66 9.17 9.47
C VAL A 298 14.60 10.05 10.15
N ARG A 299 14.95 11.33 10.32
CA ARG A 299 14.05 12.37 10.81
C ARG A 299 13.44 13.13 9.63
N PRO A 300 12.16 13.55 9.71
CA PRO A 300 11.60 14.44 8.71
C PRO A 300 12.41 15.75 8.68
N PRO A 301 12.55 16.40 7.50
CA PRO A 301 13.24 17.69 7.42
C PRO A 301 12.59 18.70 8.37
N SER A 302 13.39 19.40 9.18
CA SER A 302 12.87 20.47 10.03
C SER A 302 12.38 21.64 9.16
N SER A 303 11.16 22.11 9.43
CA SER A 303 10.53 23.19 8.64
C SER A 303 11.10 24.59 8.92
N SER A 304 12.18 24.70 9.69
CA SER A 304 12.61 25.94 10.34
C SER A 304 13.35 26.95 9.44
N SER A 305 13.37 26.80 8.11
CA SER A 305 14.24 27.64 7.27
C SER A 305 13.68 28.14 5.93
N SER A 306 12.38 28.10 5.68
CA SER A 306 11.84 28.72 4.45
C SER A 306 10.44 29.26 4.62
N SER A 307 10.21 30.51 4.21
CA SER A 307 8.91 31.21 4.18
C SER A 307 8.19 31.09 2.83
N SER A 308 8.56 30.12 2.00
CA SER A 308 7.96 29.89 0.69
C SER A 308 6.62 29.12 0.79
N MET A 309 5.74 29.27 -0.19
CA MET A 309 4.52 28.45 -0.35
C MET A 309 4.80 26.94 -0.34
N SER A 310 6.01 26.53 -0.78
CA SER A 310 6.49 25.15 -0.65
C SER A 310 6.58 24.66 0.80
N SER A 311 6.77 25.57 1.76
CA SER A 311 6.89 25.24 3.17
C SER A 311 5.58 24.78 3.79
N PHE A 312 4.43 25.28 3.32
CA PHE A 312 3.14 24.81 3.83
C PHE A 312 2.89 23.34 3.47
N ALA A 313 3.12 22.97 2.21
CA ALA A 313 2.97 21.59 1.75
C ALA A 313 3.94 20.64 2.46
N LEU A 314 5.19 21.07 2.66
CA LEU A 314 6.20 20.32 3.40
C LEU A 314 5.83 20.19 4.89
N ALA A 315 5.31 21.24 5.52
CA ALA A 315 4.85 21.19 6.90
C ALA A 315 3.65 20.24 7.06
N PHE A 316 2.69 20.29 6.15
CA PHE A 316 1.57 19.36 6.13
C PHE A 316 2.04 17.92 5.95
N ALA A 317 2.91 17.67 4.97
CA ALA A 317 3.47 16.33 4.73
C ALA A 317 4.28 15.81 5.92
N SER A 318 5.07 16.69 6.56
CA SER A 318 5.83 16.36 7.77
C SER A 318 4.91 15.99 8.93
N LYS A 319 3.85 16.78 9.17
CA LYS A 319 2.83 16.49 10.19
C LYS A 319 2.08 15.18 9.91
N ALA A 320 1.70 14.93 8.66
CA ALA A 320 1.07 13.68 8.26
C ALA A 320 2.02 12.49 8.48
N PHE A 321 3.29 12.62 8.09
CA PHE A 321 4.31 11.61 8.31
C PHE A 321 4.55 11.31 9.80
N LEU A 322 4.65 12.33 10.65
CA LEU A 322 4.79 12.14 12.09
C LEU A 322 3.57 11.44 12.69
N ARG A 323 2.36 11.75 12.23
CA ARG A 323 1.15 11.04 12.65
C ARG A 323 1.19 9.56 12.26
N MET A 324 1.54 9.23 11.02
CA MET A 324 1.70 7.84 10.57
C MET A 324 2.75 7.12 11.40
N ARG A 325 3.92 7.74 11.62
CA ARG A 325 5.00 7.21 12.45
C ARG A 325 4.51 6.90 13.86
N ASN A 326 3.95 7.89 14.54
CA ASN A 326 3.52 7.73 15.93
C ASN A 326 2.40 6.69 16.06
N ASN A 327 1.46 6.64 15.11
CA ASN A 327 0.42 5.61 15.09
C ASN A 327 1.03 4.21 14.98
N HIS A 328 1.92 4.03 14.01
CA HIS A 328 2.57 2.75 13.75
C HIS A 328 3.48 2.28 14.88
N ILE A 329 4.20 3.20 15.52
CA ILE A 329 5.09 2.81 16.63
C ILE A 329 4.29 2.40 17.86
N ARG A 330 3.13 3.04 18.12
CA ARG A 330 2.20 2.56 19.16
C ARG A 330 1.70 1.15 18.85
N HIS A 331 1.32 0.89 17.60
CA HIS A 331 0.93 -0.46 17.14
C HIS A 331 2.01 -1.51 17.41
N HIS A 332 3.28 -1.20 17.17
CA HIS A 332 4.38 -2.14 17.39
C HIS A 332 4.81 -2.30 18.84
N ARG A 333 4.75 -1.22 19.64
CA ARG A 333 5.42 -1.17 20.97
C ARG A 333 4.45 -1.20 22.15
N LEU A 334 3.21 -0.77 21.98
CA LEU A 334 2.23 -0.72 23.08
C LEU A 334 1.28 -1.92 23.01
N ASP A 335 0.49 -2.01 21.93
CA ASP A 335 -0.49 -3.09 21.75
C ASP A 335 -0.83 -3.28 20.27
N GLU A 336 -0.54 -4.45 19.73
CA GLU A 336 -0.80 -4.78 18.31
C GLU A 336 -2.29 -4.98 17.99
N ARG A 337 -3.17 -4.91 18.99
CA ARG A 337 -4.64 -4.99 18.83
C ARG A 337 -5.29 -3.64 18.50
N TYR A 338 -4.51 -2.55 18.46
CA TYR A 338 -4.98 -1.20 18.17
C TYR A 338 -4.07 -0.51 17.16
N TRP A 339 -4.49 0.65 16.65
CA TRP A 339 -3.73 1.46 15.68
C TRP A 339 -3.38 0.73 14.39
N TYR A 340 -4.38 0.11 13.77
CA TYR A 340 -4.23 -0.67 12.54
C TYR A 340 -4.03 0.20 11.30
N ALA A 341 -4.46 1.46 11.31
CA ALA A 341 -4.36 2.30 10.13
C ALA A 341 -2.93 2.85 10.00
N PHE A 342 -2.22 2.47 8.95
CA PHE A 342 -0.91 3.01 8.68
C PHE A 342 -0.98 4.33 7.93
N SER A 343 -1.57 4.33 6.72
CA SER A 343 -1.47 5.47 5.79
C SER A 343 -2.35 6.64 6.18
N VAL A 344 -3.52 6.34 6.75
CA VAL A 344 -4.53 7.32 7.17
C VAL A 344 -4.94 7.01 8.61
N PRO A 345 -4.18 7.46 9.63
CA PRO A 345 -4.46 7.14 11.04
C PRO A 345 -5.88 7.48 11.50
N ALA A 346 -6.54 8.46 10.87
CA ALA A 346 -7.95 8.80 11.16
C ALA A 346 -8.94 7.65 10.89
N MET A 347 -8.54 6.62 10.15
CA MET A 347 -9.35 5.40 10.03
C MET A 347 -9.48 4.66 11.37
N ASP A 348 -8.47 4.70 12.23
CA ASP A 348 -8.60 4.09 13.56
C ASP A 348 -9.63 4.82 14.42
N ASP A 349 -9.77 6.14 14.30
CA ASP A 349 -10.85 6.90 14.95
C ASP A 349 -12.22 6.47 14.41
N LEU A 350 -12.35 6.38 13.09
CA LEU A 350 -13.59 6.00 12.41
C LEU A 350 -14.09 4.60 12.82
N PHE A 351 -13.16 3.66 13.05
CA PHE A 351 -13.49 2.26 13.35
C PHE A 351 -13.32 1.88 14.83
N GLY A 352 -13.03 2.85 15.71
CA GLY A 352 -12.91 2.63 17.15
C GLY A 352 -11.68 1.79 17.53
N THR A 353 -10.57 1.96 16.83
CA THR A 353 -9.30 1.25 17.06
C THR A 353 -8.14 2.19 17.46
N ASN A 354 -8.42 3.44 17.86
CA ASN A 354 -7.45 4.40 18.43
C ASN A 354 -7.80 4.72 19.90
N PRO A 355 -7.52 3.84 20.87
CA PRO A 355 -7.71 4.15 22.28
C PRO A 355 -6.74 5.25 22.74
N ASP A 356 -7.09 5.95 23.84
CA ASP A 356 -6.13 6.80 24.53
C ASP A 356 -5.02 5.89 25.11
N VAL A 357 -3.78 6.35 25.04
CA VAL A 357 -2.62 5.63 25.59
C VAL A 357 -2.76 5.44 27.11
N LYS A 358 -3.49 6.33 27.79
CA LYS A 358 -3.76 6.23 29.24
C LYS A 358 -4.72 5.11 29.61
N ASP A 359 -5.48 4.59 28.65
CA ASP A 359 -6.50 3.55 28.88
C ASP A 359 -5.94 2.13 28.70
N LEU A 360 -4.66 1.98 28.35
CA LEU A 360 -3.93 0.72 28.22
C LEU A 360 -3.00 0.49 29.42
#